data_AF-A0A1E5XHV9-F1
#
_entry.id   AF-A0A1E5XHV9-F1
#
_cell.length_a   1.000
_cell.length_b   1.000
_cell.length_c   1.000
_cell.angle_alpha   90.00
_cell.angle_beta   90.00
_cell.angle_gamma   90.00
#
_symmetry.space_group_name_H-M   'P 1'
#
loop_
_entity.id
_entity.type
_entity.pdbx_description
1 polymer ?
#
loop_
_entity_poly.entity_id
_entity_poly.type
_entity_poly.pdbx_seq_one_letter_code
_entity_poly.pdbx_strand_id
1 'polypeptide(L)'
;MIRLAYWLIFSLLVTAGIAWLIGLPGTLTIEFLDFRMQPRLGVAAFLAVAGVVLIILVWGIVKRIIAAPYYIARQSRERRKDAGYMALSDGFIALQAGDANRARQLAREARGNLPRNAAAQLLEARADLALGDMHSAREHYRALITNRKTALAALSGLYDQARQQGRPDAALTFAQKAIDISPQAPWAREAVFDDLTRNGRWDDAYRMIADEQAVTREEKTRKRRRQAVVEAARAQLAEGTDPHASLEHALAALKLVPDFVPAALIAARIYSNRNEARRAMSLLRRVWRATSHPDIATLFANSVPGVSAVERLKRITELIDTPPPNKASALVLARASIDAFDWVGARQALAGYSNANPSQAVCLLMAEIEEGQSGDKGKARDWLNRAVRAPRDPVWTADGITAEEWEPLSPVTGKLDAFEWRVPTSAVATRTSASTPTLSDGVPPAAPAEPEKPLGGPLALPEA
;
A
#
# COMPACT_ATOMS: atom_id res chain seq x y z
N MET A 1 -20.86 55.50 -26.72
CA MET A 1 -22.10 56.23 -27.03
C MET A 1 -22.78 56.79 -25.76
N ILE A 2 -23.30 55.97 -24.85
CA ILE A 2 -24.11 56.43 -23.69
C ILE A 2 -23.32 57.34 -22.72
N ARG A 3 -22.06 57.01 -22.40
CA ARG A 3 -21.22 57.86 -21.52
C ARG A 3 -20.92 59.24 -22.10
N LEU A 4 -20.88 59.38 -23.43
CA LEU A 4 -20.62 60.66 -24.10
C LEU A 4 -21.88 61.55 -24.07
N ALA A 5 -23.05 60.97 -24.30
CA ALA A 5 -24.33 61.67 -24.24
C ALA A 5 -24.63 62.24 -22.84
N TYR A 6 -24.35 61.48 -21.77
CA TYR A 6 -24.48 61.97 -20.40
C TYR A 6 -23.56 63.16 -20.11
N TRP A 7 -22.31 63.11 -20.61
CA TRP A 7 -21.35 64.20 -20.39
C TRP A 7 -21.76 65.48 -21.16
N LEU A 8 -22.28 65.33 -22.37
CA LEU A 8 -22.83 66.43 -23.19
C LEU A 8 -24.06 67.07 -22.53
N ILE A 9 -25.02 66.28 -22.08
CA ILE A 9 -26.24 66.79 -21.41
C ILE A 9 -25.89 67.48 -20.09
N PHE A 10 -24.98 66.89 -19.31
CA PHE A 10 -24.50 67.50 -18.07
C PHE A 10 -23.77 68.82 -18.32
N SER A 11 -22.87 68.87 -19.32
CA SER A 11 -22.18 70.09 -19.73
C SER A 11 -23.16 71.17 -20.18
N LEU A 12 -24.20 70.82 -20.92
CA LEU A 12 -25.22 71.75 -21.40
C LEU A 12 -26.02 72.35 -20.23
N LEU A 13 -26.46 71.52 -19.27
CA LEU A 13 -27.17 71.97 -18.07
C LEU A 13 -26.32 72.87 -17.17
N VAL A 14 -25.05 72.53 -16.99
CA VAL A 14 -24.10 73.37 -16.22
C VAL A 14 -23.90 74.72 -16.91
N THR A 15 -23.72 74.73 -18.22
CA THR A 15 -23.54 75.96 -19.00
C THR A 15 -24.79 76.84 -18.96
N ALA A 16 -25.98 76.24 -19.08
CA ALA A 16 -27.27 76.95 -18.96
C ALA A 16 -27.47 77.54 -17.55
N GLY A 17 -27.12 76.79 -16.49
CA GLY A 17 -27.17 77.27 -15.12
C GLY A 17 -26.22 78.45 -14.86
N ILE A 18 -25.00 78.40 -15.41
CA ILE A 18 -24.03 79.51 -15.33
C ILE A 18 -24.56 80.75 -16.06
N ALA A 19 -25.10 80.58 -17.27
CA ALA A 19 -25.65 81.68 -18.06
C ALA A 19 -26.84 82.36 -17.35
N TRP A 20 -27.73 81.58 -16.73
CA TRP A 20 -28.84 82.09 -15.93
C TRP A 20 -28.36 82.87 -14.69
N LEU A 21 -27.33 82.35 -14.01
CA LEU A 21 -26.75 83.01 -12.83
C LEU A 21 -26.12 84.37 -13.17
N ILE A 22 -25.44 84.46 -14.32
CA ILE A 22 -24.79 85.70 -14.81
C ILE A 22 -25.81 86.78 -15.16
N GLY A 23 -27.03 86.40 -15.57
CA GLY A 23 -28.10 87.31 -16.00
C GLY A 23 -28.88 88.00 -14.87
N LEU A 24 -28.67 87.66 -13.60
CA LEU A 24 -29.41 88.21 -12.46
C LEU A 24 -28.99 89.67 -12.15
N PRO A 25 -29.92 90.66 -12.24
CA PRO A 25 -29.61 92.05 -11.93
C PRO A 25 -29.54 92.28 -10.41
N GLY A 26 -28.38 92.75 -9.95
CA GLY A 26 -28.10 93.12 -8.56
C GLY A 26 -26.61 93.47 -8.42
N THR A 27 -26.25 94.30 -7.46
CA THR A 27 -24.84 94.61 -7.17
C THR A 27 -24.51 94.15 -5.76
N LEU A 28 -23.38 93.46 -5.61
CA LEU A 28 -22.90 92.97 -4.32
C LEU A 28 -21.62 93.75 -4.01
N THR A 29 -21.70 94.66 -3.05
CA THR A 29 -20.52 95.44 -2.62
C THR A 29 -19.72 94.59 -1.65
N ILE A 30 -18.51 94.18 -2.05
CA ILE A 30 -17.56 93.49 -1.18
C ILE A 30 -16.50 94.52 -0.81
N GLU A 31 -16.46 94.95 0.46
CA GLU A 31 -15.38 95.77 1.00
C GLU A 31 -14.34 94.87 1.65
N PHE A 32 -13.15 94.83 1.07
CA PHE A 32 -12.02 94.09 1.62
C PHE A 32 -10.76 94.95 1.53
N LEU A 33 -10.20 95.35 2.68
CA LEU A 33 -8.90 96.00 2.84
C LEU A 33 -8.58 97.08 1.77
N ASP A 34 -9.42 98.13 1.71
CA ASP A 34 -9.37 99.27 0.76
C ASP A 34 -9.64 98.99 -0.73
N PHE A 35 -9.89 97.73 -1.13
CA PHE A 35 -10.37 97.40 -2.47
C PHE A 35 -11.90 97.31 -2.50
N ARG A 36 -12.54 98.28 -3.17
CA ARG A 36 -13.95 98.21 -3.54
C ARG A 36 -14.10 97.59 -4.91
N MET A 37 -14.51 96.32 -4.94
CA MET A 37 -14.99 95.70 -6.17
C MET A 37 -16.52 95.69 -6.14
N GLN A 38 -17.15 96.18 -7.22
CA GLN A 38 -18.59 96.10 -7.47
C GLN A 38 -18.88 95.08 -8.59
N PRO A 39 -18.64 93.77 -8.36
CA PRO A 39 -19.04 92.77 -9.33
C PRO A 39 -20.57 92.72 -9.44
N ARG A 40 -21.07 92.50 -10.66
CA ARG A 40 -22.49 92.15 -10.90
C ARG A 40 -22.80 90.88 -10.10
N LEU A 41 -24.00 90.80 -9.49
CA LEU A 41 -24.40 89.69 -8.60
C LEU A 41 -24.09 88.31 -9.20
N GLY A 42 -24.31 88.16 -10.50
CA GLY A 42 -24.05 86.92 -11.23
C GLY A 42 -22.58 86.50 -11.28
N VAL A 43 -21.64 87.46 -11.33
CA VAL A 43 -20.20 87.17 -11.30
C VAL A 43 -19.77 86.74 -9.89
N ALA A 44 -20.28 87.40 -8.86
CA ALA A 44 -20.01 87.03 -7.46
C ALA A 44 -20.57 85.63 -7.13
N ALA A 45 -21.80 85.33 -7.59
CA ALA A 45 -22.41 84.02 -7.41
C ALA A 45 -21.65 82.93 -8.17
N PHE A 46 -21.17 83.20 -9.39
CA PHE A 46 -20.34 82.27 -10.15
C PHE A 46 -19.02 81.96 -9.43
N LEU A 47 -18.32 82.97 -8.93
CA LEU A 47 -17.07 82.78 -8.19
C LEU A 47 -17.27 82.00 -6.89
N ALA A 48 -18.37 82.25 -6.18
CA ALA A 48 -18.72 81.49 -4.97
C ALA A 48 -18.97 80.01 -5.29
N VAL A 49 -19.78 79.72 -6.33
CA VAL A 49 -20.04 78.35 -6.78
C VAL A 49 -18.75 77.68 -7.27
N ALA A 50 -17.92 78.39 -8.04
CA ALA A 50 -16.62 77.90 -8.50
C ALA A 50 -15.69 77.56 -7.32
N GLY A 51 -15.67 78.39 -6.28
CA GLY A 51 -14.91 78.14 -5.05
C GLY A 51 -15.39 76.88 -4.31
N VAL A 52 -16.70 76.71 -4.16
CA VAL A 52 -17.29 75.49 -3.54
C VAL A 52 -16.94 74.25 -4.36
N VAL A 53 -17.06 74.30 -5.68
CA VAL A 53 -16.69 73.19 -6.58
C VAL A 53 -15.20 72.86 -6.46
N LEU A 54 -14.34 73.89 -6.40
CA LEU A 54 -12.89 73.70 -6.21
C LEU A 54 -12.59 73.01 -4.88
N ILE A 55 -13.23 73.44 -3.79
CA ILE A 55 -13.07 72.83 -2.46
C ILE A 55 -13.53 71.36 -2.48
N ILE A 56 -14.67 71.06 -3.11
CA ILE A 56 -15.16 69.67 -3.27
C ILE A 56 -14.17 68.83 -4.08
N LEU A 57 -13.60 69.38 -5.17
CA LEU A 57 -12.60 68.71 -5.99
C LEU A 57 -11.32 68.42 -5.19
N VAL A 58 -10.77 69.43 -4.51
CA VAL A 58 -9.56 69.29 -3.68
C VAL A 58 -9.80 68.29 -2.56
N TRP A 59 -10.93 68.39 -1.85
CA TRP A 59 -11.30 67.44 -0.81
C TRP A 59 -11.46 66.02 -1.36
N GLY A 60 -12.06 65.86 -2.53
CA GLY A 60 -12.18 64.56 -3.22
C GLY A 60 -10.83 63.95 -3.59
N ILE A 61 -9.88 64.76 -4.07
CA ILE A 61 -8.51 64.34 -4.38
C ILE A 61 -7.78 63.91 -3.10
N VAL A 62 -7.83 64.72 -2.03
CA VAL A 62 -7.22 64.40 -0.73
C VAL A 62 -7.80 63.10 -0.18
N LYS A 63 -9.14 62.92 -0.21
CA LYS A 63 -9.80 61.69 0.25
C LYS A 63 -9.36 60.48 -0.57
N ARG A 64 -9.17 60.64 -1.88
CA ARG A 64 -8.70 59.57 -2.78
C ARG A 64 -7.24 59.21 -2.54
N ILE A 65 -6.37 60.18 -2.26
CA ILE A 65 -4.96 59.94 -1.91
C ILE A 65 -4.85 59.22 -0.57
N ILE A 66 -5.64 59.63 0.43
CA ILE A 66 -5.68 58.97 1.74
C ILE A 66 -6.29 57.55 1.65
N ALA A 67 -7.29 57.34 0.78
CA ALA A 67 -7.90 56.02 0.56
C ALA A 67 -7.13 55.12 -0.42
N ALA A 68 -6.28 55.67 -1.29
CA ALA A 68 -5.45 54.93 -2.25
C ALA A 68 -4.63 53.78 -1.64
N PRO A 69 -3.92 53.95 -0.50
CA PRO A 69 -3.16 52.85 0.09
C PRO A 69 -4.03 51.63 0.45
N TYR A 70 -5.30 51.84 0.85
CA TYR A 70 -6.22 50.74 1.17
C TYR A 70 -6.60 49.93 -0.08
N TYR A 71 -6.92 50.60 -1.19
CA TYR A 71 -7.27 49.92 -2.45
C TYR A 71 -6.06 49.20 -3.07
N ILE A 72 -4.88 49.81 -3.03
CA ILE A 72 -3.63 49.21 -3.52
C ILE A 72 -3.26 48.00 -2.65
N ALA A 73 -3.35 48.12 -1.32
CA ALA A 73 -3.08 47.01 -0.41
C ALA A 73 -4.03 45.82 -0.65
N ARG A 74 -5.32 46.07 -0.93
CA ARG A 74 -6.29 45.02 -1.26
C ARG A 74 -5.94 44.32 -2.57
N GLN A 75 -5.64 45.08 -3.63
CA GLN A 75 -5.30 44.51 -4.94
C GLN A 75 -3.95 43.76 -4.90
N SER A 76 -2.96 44.28 -4.15
CA SER A 76 -1.69 43.59 -3.95
C SER A 76 -1.85 42.28 -3.20
N ARG A 77 -2.70 42.23 -2.16
CA ARG A 77 -3.02 40.99 -1.44
C ARG A 77 -3.62 39.94 -2.37
N GLU A 78 -4.51 40.33 -3.28
CA GLU A 78 -5.11 39.39 -4.22
C GLU A 78 -4.08 38.87 -5.23
N ARG A 79 -3.27 39.76 -5.81
CA ARG A 79 -2.17 39.35 -6.70
C ARG A 79 -1.16 38.42 -6.01
N ARG A 80 -0.86 38.65 -4.73
CA ARG A 80 0.01 37.75 -3.94
C ARG A 80 -0.62 36.38 -3.75
N LYS A 81 -1.93 36.30 -3.49
CA LYS A 81 -2.61 35.01 -3.40
C LYS A 81 -2.57 34.28 -4.74
N ASP A 82 -2.88 34.97 -5.84
CA ASP A 82 -2.87 34.38 -7.18
C ASP A 82 -1.49 33.84 -7.53
N ALA A 83 -0.43 34.64 -7.29
CA ALA A 83 0.96 34.20 -7.45
C ALA A 83 1.30 33.02 -6.53
N GLY A 84 0.81 33.01 -5.29
CA GLY A 84 1.01 31.91 -4.36
C GLY A 84 0.32 30.61 -4.79
N TYR A 85 -0.89 30.69 -5.35
CA TYR A 85 -1.61 29.52 -5.87
C TYR A 85 -0.98 28.99 -7.17
N MET A 86 -0.51 29.88 -8.05
CA MET A 86 0.24 29.48 -9.24
C MET A 86 1.55 28.78 -8.84
N ALA A 87 2.34 29.37 -7.95
CA ALA A 87 3.58 28.75 -7.45
C ALA A 87 3.31 27.41 -6.75
N LEU A 88 2.20 27.27 -6.02
CA LEU A 88 1.79 26.01 -5.41
C LEU A 88 1.47 24.94 -6.48
N SER A 89 0.71 25.32 -7.51
CA SER A 89 0.35 24.43 -8.62
C SER A 89 1.58 23.98 -9.41
N ASP A 90 2.41 24.94 -9.84
CA ASP A 90 3.64 24.68 -10.59
C ASP A 90 4.63 23.86 -9.77
N GLY A 91 4.73 24.14 -8.46
CA GLY A 91 5.59 23.40 -7.55
C GLY A 91 5.14 21.95 -7.37
N PHE A 92 3.83 21.71 -7.31
CA PHE A 92 3.29 20.34 -7.28
C PHE A 92 3.57 19.60 -8.59
N ILE A 93 3.39 20.26 -9.75
CA ILE A 93 3.70 19.69 -11.07
C ILE A 93 5.20 19.35 -11.17
N ALA A 94 6.08 20.26 -10.77
CA ALA A 94 7.53 20.05 -10.77
C ALA A 94 7.93 18.84 -9.88
N LEU A 95 7.29 18.70 -8.72
CA LEU A 95 7.55 17.57 -7.82
C LEU A 95 7.13 16.24 -8.47
N GLN A 96 5.99 16.20 -9.16
CA GLN A 96 5.54 15.01 -9.89
C GLN A 96 6.39 14.71 -11.12
N ALA A 97 6.96 15.73 -11.75
CA ALA A 97 7.92 15.60 -12.84
C ALA A 97 9.32 15.12 -12.36
N GLY A 98 9.54 15.00 -11.04
CA GLY A 98 10.82 14.59 -10.45
C GLY A 98 11.83 15.73 -10.24
N ASP A 99 11.47 16.97 -10.57
CA ASP A 99 12.32 18.14 -10.31
C ASP A 99 12.09 18.68 -8.89
N ALA A 100 12.69 17.97 -7.93
CA ALA A 100 12.56 18.30 -6.51
C ALA A 100 13.19 19.65 -6.14
N ASN A 101 14.23 20.09 -6.87
CA ASN A 101 14.88 21.38 -6.64
C ASN A 101 13.94 22.53 -7.02
N ARG A 102 13.34 22.46 -8.22
CA ARG A 102 12.37 23.46 -8.67
C ARG A 102 11.12 23.45 -7.80
N ALA A 103 10.63 22.28 -7.43
CA ALA A 103 9.52 22.13 -6.51
C ALA A 103 9.79 22.83 -5.16
N ARG A 104 10.98 22.68 -4.58
CA ARG A 104 11.36 23.34 -3.32
C ARG A 104 11.34 24.87 -3.44
N GLN A 105 11.89 25.42 -4.53
CA GLN A 105 11.89 26.86 -4.78
C GLN A 105 10.47 27.42 -4.87
N LEU A 106 9.63 26.77 -5.69
CA LEU A 106 8.24 27.15 -5.89
C LEU A 106 7.40 26.98 -4.61
N ALA A 107 7.68 25.96 -3.80
CA ALA A 107 7.05 25.77 -2.50
C ALA A 107 7.39 26.90 -1.52
N ARG A 108 8.65 27.36 -1.49
CA ARG A 108 9.08 28.50 -0.68
C ARG A 108 8.42 29.81 -1.12
N GLU A 109 8.30 30.02 -2.44
CA GLU A 109 7.59 31.16 -3.02
C GLU A 109 6.10 31.13 -2.65
N ALA A 110 5.46 29.96 -2.81
CA ALA A 110 4.08 29.73 -2.38
C ALA A 110 3.89 30.00 -0.88
N ARG A 111 4.83 29.55 -0.02
CA ARG A 111 4.79 29.80 1.43
C ARG A 111 4.94 31.29 1.77
N GLY A 112 5.81 32.01 1.07
CA GLY A 112 5.97 33.47 1.26
C GLY A 112 4.69 34.24 0.91
N ASN A 113 4.01 33.82 -0.15
CA ASN A 113 2.76 34.41 -0.61
C ASN A 113 1.53 33.94 0.19
N LEU A 114 1.55 32.72 0.71
CA LEU A 114 0.47 32.04 1.43
C LEU A 114 0.97 31.44 2.78
N PRO A 115 1.36 32.26 3.76
CA PRO A 115 2.05 31.79 4.97
C PRO A 115 1.21 30.87 5.87
N ARG A 116 -0.13 31.01 5.82
CA ARG A 116 -1.08 30.19 6.60
C ARG A 116 -1.62 28.98 5.83
N ASN A 117 -1.18 28.76 4.58
CA ASN A 117 -1.69 27.66 3.77
C ASN A 117 -0.91 26.37 4.06
N ALA A 118 -1.61 25.42 4.64
CA ALA A 118 -1.15 24.06 4.91
C ALA A 118 -0.55 23.34 3.69
N ALA A 119 -1.13 23.54 2.50
CA ALA A 119 -0.68 22.86 1.28
C ALA A 119 0.71 23.34 0.84
N ALA A 120 1.01 24.63 0.97
CA ALA A 120 2.33 25.16 0.65
C ALA A 120 3.41 24.62 1.59
N GLN A 121 3.10 24.51 2.88
CA GLN A 121 4.00 23.93 3.88
C GLN A 121 4.22 22.43 3.65
N LEU A 122 3.17 21.67 3.30
CA LEU A 122 3.27 20.25 2.95
C LEU A 122 4.09 20.02 1.68
N LEU A 123 3.91 20.87 0.66
CA LEU A 123 4.67 20.80 -0.58
C LEU A 123 6.16 21.00 -0.33
N GLU A 124 6.53 21.98 0.49
CA GLU A 124 7.93 22.23 0.85
C GLU A 124 8.53 21.03 1.59
N ALA A 125 7.83 20.50 2.60
CA ALA A 125 8.28 19.32 3.33
C ALA A 125 8.50 18.11 2.41
N ARG A 126 7.61 17.90 1.42
CA ARG A 126 7.74 16.79 0.47
C ARG A 126 8.82 17.02 -0.57
N ALA A 127 9.07 18.26 -0.98
CA ALA A 127 10.20 18.61 -1.83
C ALA A 127 11.54 18.38 -1.10
N ASP A 128 11.63 18.73 0.19
CA ASP A 128 12.81 18.43 1.03
C ASP A 128 13.05 16.92 1.12
N LEU A 129 11.99 16.12 1.33
CA LEU A 129 12.08 14.65 1.34
C LEU A 129 12.59 14.11 -0.01
N ALA A 130 12.05 14.61 -1.12
CA ALA A 130 12.45 14.18 -2.47
C ALA A 130 13.92 14.56 -2.80
N LEU A 131 14.45 15.62 -2.20
CA LEU A 131 15.85 16.01 -2.30
C LEU A 131 16.79 15.20 -1.40
N GLY A 132 16.26 14.35 -0.52
CA GLY A 132 17.06 13.65 0.48
C GLY A 132 17.39 14.48 1.72
N ASP A 133 16.86 15.70 1.85
CA ASP A 133 17.04 16.57 3.02
C ASP A 133 16.09 16.16 4.16
N MET A 134 16.39 14.98 4.72
CA MET A 134 15.58 14.30 5.72
C MET A 134 15.46 15.08 7.03
N HIS A 135 16.42 15.95 7.34
CA HIS A 135 16.39 16.77 8.56
C HIS A 135 15.38 17.91 8.42
N SER A 136 15.47 18.70 7.35
CA SER A 136 14.54 19.79 7.08
C SER A 136 13.10 19.28 6.91
N ALA A 137 12.93 18.18 6.16
CA ALA A 137 11.62 17.54 5.97
C ALA A 137 10.96 17.17 7.31
N ARG A 138 11.74 16.61 8.24
CA ARG A 138 11.25 16.20 9.57
C ARG A 138 10.77 17.39 10.39
N GLU A 139 11.52 18.48 10.42
CA GLU A 139 11.14 19.68 11.16
C GLU A 139 9.89 20.34 10.57
N HIS A 140 9.81 20.42 9.23
CA HIS A 140 8.61 20.91 8.55
C HIS A 140 7.38 20.03 8.82
N TYR A 141 7.52 18.69 8.78
CA TYR A 141 6.41 17.80 9.14
C TYR A 141 6.02 17.90 10.62
N ARG A 142 6.98 18.05 11.54
CA ARG A 142 6.70 18.24 12.97
C ARG A 142 5.86 19.49 13.22
N ALA A 143 6.20 20.60 12.58
CA ALA A 143 5.43 21.85 12.66
C ALA A 143 3.97 21.66 12.16
N LEU A 144 3.76 20.77 11.19
CA LEU A 144 2.46 20.46 10.62
C LEU A 144 1.59 19.51 11.47
N ILE A 145 2.16 18.80 12.45
CA ILE A 145 1.39 17.91 13.34
C ILE A 145 0.46 18.70 14.25
N THR A 146 0.83 19.93 14.64
CA THR A 146 0.06 20.75 15.59
C THR A 146 -1.35 21.06 15.09
N ASN A 147 -1.57 21.10 13.77
CA ASN A 147 -2.89 21.32 13.19
C ASN A 147 -3.53 20.00 12.77
N ARG A 148 -4.70 19.67 13.34
CA ARG A 148 -5.45 18.43 13.08
C ARG A 148 -5.71 18.19 11.58
N LYS A 149 -5.88 19.26 10.79
CA LYS A 149 -6.13 19.14 9.33
C LYS A 149 -4.91 18.64 8.55
N THR A 150 -3.71 18.94 9.02
CA THR A 150 -2.43 18.57 8.36
C THR A 150 -1.75 17.40 9.03
N ALA A 151 -2.09 17.10 10.28
CA ALA A 151 -1.45 16.08 11.07
C ALA A 151 -1.42 14.71 10.38
N LEU A 152 -2.52 14.29 9.74
CA LEU A 152 -2.55 13.01 9.04
C LEU A 152 -1.55 12.93 7.88
N ALA A 153 -1.46 13.98 7.06
CA ALA A 153 -0.52 14.06 5.93
C ALA A 153 0.94 14.22 6.40
N ALA A 154 1.15 14.91 7.52
CA ALA A 154 2.47 15.03 8.13
C ALA A 154 2.95 13.69 8.71
N LEU A 155 2.07 12.95 9.38
CA LEU A 155 2.36 11.63 9.92
C LEU A 155 2.66 10.62 8.80
N SER A 156 1.96 10.67 7.67
CA SER A 156 2.28 9.80 6.53
C SER A 156 3.66 10.11 5.95
N GLY A 157 4.03 11.39 5.83
CA GLY A 157 5.38 11.78 5.38
C GLY A 157 6.49 11.31 6.34
N LEU A 158 6.27 11.45 7.64
CA LEU A 158 7.20 10.96 8.66
C LEU A 158 7.29 9.43 8.72
N TYR A 159 6.17 8.74 8.47
CA TYR A 159 6.12 7.28 8.33
C TYR A 159 6.98 6.82 7.15
N ASP A 160 6.77 7.40 5.96
CA ASP A 160 7.54 7.08 4.75
C ASP A 160 9.04 7.35 4.97
N GLN A 161 9.36 8.49 5.58
CA GLN A 161 10.73 8.84 5.95
C GLN A 161 11.34 7.80 6.90
N ALA A 162 10.62 7.40 7.95
CA ALA A 162 11.12 6.41 8.91
C ALA A 162 11.34 5.04 8.26
N ARG A 163 10.48 4.65 7.31
CA ARG A 163 10.67 3.43 6.52
C ARG A 163 11.90 3.49 5.63
N GLN A 164 12.14 4.60 4.93
CA GLN A 164 13.33 4.80 4.11
C GLN A 164 14.62 4.75 4.94
N GLN A 165 14.56 5.19 6.19
CA GLN A 165 15.69 5.14 7.14
C GLN A 165 15.87 3.77 7.82
N GLY A 166 15.06 2.76 7.49
CA GLY A 166 15.14 1.45 8.15
C GLY A 166 14.76 1.48 9.63
N ARG A 167 13.86 2.38 10.04
CA ARG A 167 13.42 2.56 11.43
C ARG A 167 11.96 2.13 11.62
N PRO A 168 11.66 0.82 11.63
CA PRO A 168 10.29 0.30 11.67
C PRO A 168 9.53 0.73 12.94
N ASP A 169 10.18 0.78 14.11
CA ASP A 169 9.52 1.16 15.37
C ASP A 169 9.03 2.62 15.35
N ALA A 170 9.85 3.51 14.78
CA ALA A 170 9.48 4.90 14.61
C ALA A 170 8.33 5.06 13.60
N ALA A 171 8.39 4.30 12.49
CA ALA A 171 7.32 4.27 11.51
C ALA A 171 6.00 3.80 12.15
N LEU A 172 6.03 2.69 12.90
CA LEU A 172 4.87 2.17 13.61
C LEU A 172 4.29 3.19 14.59
N THR A 173 5.14 3.91 15.33
CA THR A 173 4.69 4.98 16.23
C THR A 173 3.93 6.08 15.50
N PHE A 174 4.37 6.46 14.29
CA PHE A 174 3.64 7.45 13.48
C PHE A 174 2.32 6.89 12.92
N ALA A 175 2.29 5.63 12.51
CA ALA A 175 1.06 4.97 12.06
C ALA A 175 0.03 4.86 13.19
N GLN A 176 0.45 4.50 14.40
CA GLN A 176 -0.44 4.44 15.56
C GLN A 176 -1.04 5.82 15.90
N LYS A 177 -0.21 6.87 15.93
CA LYS A 177 -0.68 8.25 16.11
C LYS A 177 -1.66 8.68 15.01
N ALA A 178 -1.49 8.19 13.78
CA ALA A 178 -2.41 8.49 12.68
C ALA A 178 -3.77 7.82 12.89
N ILE A 179 -3.81 6.59 13.42
CA ILE A 179 -5.05 5.90 13.80
C ILE A 179 -5.78 6.67 14.91
N ASP A 180 -5.06 7.19 15.91
CA ASP A 180 -5.66 7.97 17.02
C ASP A 180 -6.39 9.23 16.50
N ILE A 181 -5.87 9.85 15.43
CA ILE A 181 -6.47 11.04 14.81
C ILE A 181 -7.59 10.66 13.82
N SER A 182 -7.33 9.66 13.00
CA SER A 182 -8.24 9.17 11.95
C SER A 182 -8.21 7.63 11.91
N PRO A 183 -9.14 6.97 12.64
CA PRO A 183 -9.15 5.51 12.76
C PRO A 183 -9.34 4.75 11.45
N GLN A 184 -9.82 5.43 10.39
CA GLN A 184 -10.11 4.87 9.08
C GLN A 184 -9.01 5.16 8.04
N ALA A 185 -7.88 5.76 8.43
CA ALA A 185 -6.76 6.04 7.52
C ALA A 185 -6.16 4.74 6.96
N PRO A 186 -6.29 4.42 5.66
CA PRO A 186 -5.96 3.09 5.14
C PRO A 186 -4.48 2.72 5.28
N TRP A 187 -3.57 3.66 4.97
CA TRP A 187 -2.13 3.42 5.05
C TRP A 187 -1.66 3.13 6.48
N ALA A 188 -2.23 3.83 7.47
CA ALA A 188 -1.87 3.68 8.88
C ALA A 188 -2.43 2.37 9.43
N ARG A 189 -3.66 2.04 9.04
CA ARG A 189 -4.28 0.76 9.38
C ARG A 189 -3.48 -0.42 8.83
N GLU A 190 -3.13 -0.40 7.54
CA GLU A 190 -2.36 -1.49 6.94
C GLU A 190 -0.98 -1.61 7.63
N ALA A 191 -0.30 -0.49 7.92
CA ALA A 191 0.99 -0.51 8.61
C ALA A 191 0.94 -1.15 10.01
N VAL A 192 -0.07 -0.81 10.81
CA VAL A 192 -0.25 -1.41 12.15
C VAL A 192 -0.68 -2.87 12.03
N PHE A 193 -1.56 -3.19 11.07
CA PHE A 193 -1.99 -4.56 10.81
C PHE A 193 -0.83 -5.47 10.40
N ASP A 194 0.03 -5.00 9.50
CA ASP A 194 1.23 -5.72 9.06
C ASP A 194 2.21 -5.95 10.22
N ASP A 195 2.30 -5.02 11.16
CA ASP A 195 3.09 -5.21 12.38
C ASP A 195 2.48 -6.25 13.33
N LEU A 196 1.17 -6.16 13.59
CA LEU A 196 0.46 -7.11 14.45
C LEU A 196 0.60 -8.54 13.95
N THR A 197 0.40 -8.75 12.66
CA THR A 197 0.52 -10.07 12.03
C THR A 197 1.95 -10.59 12.05
N ARG A 198 2.95 -9.77 11.69
CA ARG A 198 4.37 -10.16 11.76
C ARG A 198 4.81 -10.55 13.18
N ASN A 199 4.29 -9.87 14.20
CA ASN A 199 4.58 -10.16 15.60
C ASN A 199 3.69 -11.28 16.20
N GLY A 200 2.88 -11.96 15.39
CA GLY A 200 1.99 -13.03 15.84
C GLY A 200 0.86 -12.58 16.76
N ARG A 201 0.56 -11.27 16.84
CA ARG A 201 -0.57 -10.72 17.60
C ARG A 201 -1.88 -10.86 16.83
N TRP A 202 -2.26 -12.11 16.57
CA TRP A 202 -3.43 -12.46 15.76
C TRP A 202 -4.75 -11.97 16.37
N ASP A 203 -4.85 -11.90 17.70
CA ASP A 203 -6.01 -11.36 18.44
C ASP A 203 -6.34 -9.92 18.06
N ASP A 204 -5.36 -9.05 18.17
CA ASP A 204 -5.48 -7.64 17.81
C ASP A 204 -5.73 -7.47 16.30
N ALA A 205 -5.02 -8.24 15.47
CA ALA A 205 -5.16 -8.19 14.01
C ALA A 205 -6.60 -8.49 13.56
N TYR A 206 -7.24 -9.50 14.14
CA TYR A 206 -8.63 -9.82 13.82
C TYR A 206 -9.62 -8.76 14.27
N ARG A 207 -9.45 -8.20 15.49
CA ARG A 207 -10.29 -7.09 15.99
C ARG A 207 -10.21 -5.90 15.05
N MET A 208 -9.00 -5.59 14.60
CA MET A 208 -8.76 -4.53 13.64
C MET A 208 -9.49 -4.77 12.31
N ILE A 209 -9.49 -6.00 11.76
CA ILE A 209 -10.28 -6.32 10.57
C ILE A 209 -11.79 -6.25 10.88
N ALA A 210 -12.23 -6.71 12.05
CA ALA A 210 -13.63 -6.68 12.45
C ALA A 210 -14.19 -5.24 12.48
N ASP A 211 -13.38 -4.27 12.90
CA ASP A 211 -13.72 -2.84 12.93
C ASP A 211 -13.65 -2.14 11.56
N GLU A 212 -13.06 -2.78 10.54
CA GLU A 212 -12.98 -2.23 9.19
C GLU A 212 -14.37 -2.09 8.56
N GLN A 213 -14.71 -0.91 8.06
CA GLN A 213 -15.95 -0.69 7.35
C GLN A 213 -15.84 -1.25 5.92
N ALA A 214 -16.71 -2.21 5.58
CA ALA A 214 -16.79 -2.80 4.25
C ALA A 214 -18.16 -2.49 3.65
N VAL A 215 -18.21 -1.52 2.75
CA VAL A 215 -19.42 -1.01 2.11
C VAL A 215 -19.73 -1.83 0.87
N THR A 216 -18.73 -2.00 0.00
CA THR A 216 -18.89 -2.70 -1.28
C THR A 216 -18.88 -4.22 -1.10
N ARG A 217 -19.44 -4.94 -2.07
CA ARG A 217 -19.41 -6.42 -2.08
C ARG A 217 -17.97 -6.93 -2.10
N GLU A 218 -17.10 -6.28 -2.86
CA GLU A 218 -15.69 -6.64 -2.97
C GLU A 218 -14.94 -6.44 -1.65
N GLU A 219 -15.14 -5.29 -0.98
CA GLU A 219 -14.61 -5.04 0.36
C GLU A 219 -15.06 -6.10 1.36
N LYS A 220 -16.34 -6.49 1.32
CA LYS A 220 -16.88 -7.53 2.21
C LYS A 220 -16.23 -8.88 1.95
N THR A 221 -16.03 -9.24 0.68
CA THR A 221 -15.32 -10.49 0.31
C THR A 221 -13.87 -10.46 0.77
N ARG A 222 -13.15 -9.36 0.52
CA ARG A 222 -11.76 -9.18 0.96
C ARG A 222 -11.63 -9.23 2.48
N LYS A 223 -12.52 -8.56 3.21
CA LYS A 223 -12.59 -8.59 4.68
C LYS A 223 -12.80 -10.01 5.19
N ARG A 224 -13.77 -10.75 4.64
CA ARG A 224 -14.03 -12.15 5.02
C ARG A 224 -12.83 -13.05 4.75
N ARG A 225 -12.16 -12.87 3.61
CA ARG A 225 -10.94 -13.61 3.27
C ARG A 225 -9.80 -13.32 4.26
N ARG A 226 -9.53 -12.04 4.55
CA ARG A 226 -8.52 -11.64 5.56
C ARG A 226 -8.84 -12.24 6.93
N GLN A 227 -10.10 -12.21 7.37
CA GLN A 227 -10.53 -12.84 8.62
C GLN A 227 -10.30 -14.35 8.62
N ALA A 228 -10.65 -15.05 7.54
CA ALA A 228 -10.43 -16.49 7.43
C ALA A 228 -8.95 -16.87 7.52
N VAL A 229 -8.08 -16.08 6.91
CA VAL A 229 -6.62 -16.29 6.94
C VAL A 229 -6.07 -16.08 8.35
N VAL A 230 -6.49 -15.03 9.06
CA VAL A 230 -6.09 -14.79 10.45
C VAL A 230 -6.60 -15.90 11.38
N GLU A 231 -7.83 -16.37 11.20
CA GLU A 231 -8.35 -17.49 11.99
C GLU A 231 -7.61 -18.80 11.68
N ALA A 232 -7.24 -19.07 10.43
CA ALA A 232 -6.41 -20.23 10.10
C ALA A 232 -5.00 -20.12 10.72
N ALA A 233 -4.40 -18.94 10.75
CA ALA A 233 -3.12 -18.70 11.41
C ALA A 233 -3.18 -19.00 12.92
N ARG A 234 -4.26 -18.56 13.59
CA ARG A 234 -4.51 -18.89 15.00
C ARG A 234 -4.72 -20.38 15.21
N ALA A 235 -5.49 -21.02 14.32
CA ALA A 235 -5.71 -22.45 14.37
C ALA A 235 -4.39 -23.22 14.31
N GLN A 236 -3.50 -22.84 13.39
CA GLN A 236 -2.17 -23.44 13.24
C GLN A 236 -1.31 -23.24 14.50
N LEU A 237 -1.30 -22.04 15.09
CA LEU A 237 -0.55 -21.75 16.30
C LEU A 237 -1.06 -22.53 17.52
N ALA A 238 -2.38 -22.68 17.64
CA ALA A 238 -3.01 -23.39 18.75
C ALA A 238 -2.99 -24.91 18.59
N GLU A 239 -2.72 -25.47 17.40
CA GLU A 239 -2.87 -26.91 17.11
C GLU A 239 -2.06 -27.79 18.07
N GLY A 240 -0.84 -27.38 18.41
CA GLY A 240 0.04 -28.11 19.32
C GLY A 240 -0.21 -27.89 20.82
N THR A 241 -0.88 -26.79 21.20
CA THR A 241 -1.05 -26.40 22.61
C THR A 241 -2.48 -26.58 23.11
N ASP A 242 -3.46 -26.21 22.30
CA ASP A 242 -4.90 -26.32 22.59
C ASP A 242 -5.66 -26.76 21.32
N PRO A 243 -5.80 -28.09 21.11
CA PRO A 243 -6.55 -28.63 19.98
C PRO A 243 -8.04 -28.25 19.98
N HIS A 244 -8.61 -27.78 21.10
CA HIS A 244 -10.00 -27.32 21.14
C HIS A 244 -10.12 -25.92 20.55
N ALA A 245 -9.33 -24.97 21.06
CA ALA A 245 -9.28 -23.62 20.49
C ALA A 245 -8.88 -23.66 19.00
N SER A 246 -7.90 -24.48 18.64
CA SER A 246 -7.48 -24.66 17.25
C SER A 246 -8.63 -25.08 16.33
N LEU A 247 -9.46 -26.03 16.78
CA LEU A 247 -10.62 -26.48 16.01
C LEU A 247 -11.67 -25.37 15.87
N GLU A 248 -11.94 -24.60 16.92
CA GLU A 248 -12.89 -23.47 16.85
C GLU A 248 -12.44 -22.42 15.84
N HIS A 249 -11.16 -22.04 15.86
CA HIS A 249 -10.58 -21.10 14.89
C HIS A 249 -10.64 -21.64 13.46
N ALA A 250 -10.29 -22.92 13.25
CA ALA A 250 -10.36 -23.55 11.94
C ALA A 250 -11.80 -23.58 11.39
N LEU A 251 -12.80 -23.90 12.22
CA LEU A 251 -14.21 -23.87 11.83
C LEU A 251 -14.72 -22.45 11.58
N ALA A 252 -14.25 -21.46 12.33
CA ALA A 252 -14.57 -20.06 12.09
C ALA A 252 -14.04 -19.59 10.73
N ALA A 253 -12.81 -19.98 10.37
CA ALA A 253 -12.25 -19.73 9.04
C ALA A 253 -13.09 -20.37 7.92
N LEU A 254 -13.50 -21.63 8.10
CA LEU A 254 -14.34 -22.34 7.13
C LEU A 254 -15.77 -21.80 7.02
N LYS A 255 -16.30 -21.18 8.07
CA LYS A 255 -17.58 -20.46 8.00
C LYS A 255 -17.48 -19.21 7.11
N LEU A 256 -16.31 -18.56 7.10
CA LEU A 256 -16.03 -17.39 6.28
C LEU A 256 -15.69 -17.76 4.83
N VAL A 257 -14.86 -18.79 4.64
CA VAL A 257 -14.40 -19.32 3.35
C VAL A 257 -14.48 -20.86 3.37
N PRO A 258 -15.59 -21.45 2.87
CA PRO A 258 -15.88 -22.89 3.02
C PRO A 258 -14.90 -23.86 2.36
N ASP A 259 -14.17 -23.40 1.34
CA ASP A 259 -13.22 -24.16 0.54
C ASP A 259 -11.75 -23.85 0.93
N PHE A 260 -11.53 -23.23 2.09
CA PHE A 260 -10.19 -22.87 2.52
C PHE A 260 -9.39 -24.09 3.01
N VAL A 261 -8.52 -24.59 2.14
CA VAL A 261 -7.72 -25.82 2.34
C VAL A 261 -6.96 -25.86 3.68
N PRO A 262 -6.18 -24.83 4.08
CA PRO A 262 -5.37 -24.90 5.31
C PRO A 262 -6.24 -25.12 6.56
N ALA A 263 -7.34 -24.38 6.69
CA ALA A 263 -8.27 -24.54 7.80
C ALA A 263 -8.96 -25.92 7.79
N ALA A 264 -9.28 -26.45 6.61
CA ALA A 264 -9.87 -27.78 6.49
C ALA A 264 -8.92 -28.90 6.92
N LEU A 265 -7.63 -28.78 6.58
CA LEU A 265 -6.60 -29.74 6.97
C LEU A 265 -6.41 -29.78 8.50
N ILE A 266 -6.29 -28.60 9.14
CA ILE A 266 -6.16 -28.50 10.60
C ILE A 266 -7.38 -29.12 11.30
N ALA A 267 -8.59 -28.69 10.92
CA ALA A 267 -9.82 -29.22 11.52
C ALA A 267 -9.95 -30.74 11.34
N ALA A 268 -9.65 -31.26 10.15
CA ALA A 268 -9.73 -32.68 9.87
C ALA A 268 -8.70 -33.49 10.65
N ARG A 269 -7.46 -32.99 10.82
CA ARG A 269 -6.44 -33.65 11.62
C ARG A 269 -6.87 -33.76 13.08
N ILE A 270 -7.44 -32.69 13.63
CA ILE A 270 -7.99 -32.69 15.00
C ILE A 270 -9.15 -33.69 15.13
N TYR A 271 -10.10 -33.70 14.17
CA TYR A 271 -11.18 -34.68 14.18
C TYR A 271 -10.67 -36.13 14.11
N SER A 272 -9.68 -36.41 13.27
CA SER A 272 -9.06 -37.73 13.17
C SER A 272 -8.40 -38.14 14.48
N ASN A 273 -7.66 -37.24 15.13
CA ASN A 273 -7.02 -37.50 16.42
C ASN A 273 -8.03 -37.72 17.56
N ARG A 274 -9.24 -37.15 17.46
CA ARG A 274 -10.35 -37.36 18.40
C ARG A 274 -11.19 -38.61 18.09
N ASN A 275 -10.75 -39.46 17.15
CA ASN A 275 -11.51 -40.61 16.64
C ASN A 275 -12.86 -40.23 15.99
N GLU A 276 -13.03 -38.98 15.55
CA GLU A 276 -14.21 -38.48 14.84
C GLU A 276 -14.04 -38.57 13.31
N ALA A 277 -13.51 -39.70 12.81
CA ALA A 277 -13.12 -39.85 11.41
C ALA A 277 -14.25 -39.59 10.41
N ARG A 278 -15.52 -39.89 10.75
CA ARG A 278 -16.67 -39.59 9.88
C ARG A 278 -16.81 -38.09 9.60
N ARG A 279 -16.56 -37.24 10.62
CA ARG A 279 -16.62 -35.78 10.47
C ARG A 279 -15.43 -35.26 9.65
N ALA A 280 -14.22 -35.77 9.92
CA ALA A 280 -13.03 -35.46 9.13
C ALA A 280 -13.25 -35.77 7.64
N MET A 281 -13.68 -37.00 7.34
CA MET A 281 -13.93 -37.46 5.98
C MET A 281 -15.05 -36.65 5.28
N SER A 282 -16.15 -36.34 5.99
CA SER A 282 -17.23 -35.52 5.43
C SER A 282 -16.75 -34.11 5.07
N LEU A 283 -15.93 -33.50 5.93
CA LEU A 283 -15.33 -32.20 5.70
C LEU A 283 -14.39 -32.20 4.49
N LEU A 284 -13.43 -33.13 4.49
CA LEU A 284 -12.43 -33.26 3.41
C LEU A 284 -13.08 -33.56 2.06
N ARG A 285 -14.09 -34.43 2.02
CA ARG A 285 -14.84 -34.74 0.79
C ARG A 285 -15.49 -33.48 0.19
N ARG A 286 -16.02 -32.59 1.03
CA ARG A 286 -16.62 -31.32 0.57
C ARG A 286 -15.59 -30.38 -0.03
N VAL A 287 -14.45 -30.21 0.65
CA VAL A 287 -13.37 -29.32 0.21
C VAL A 287 -12.66 -29.86 -1.02
N TRP A 288 -12.50 -31.19 -1.12
CA TRP A 288 -11.97 -31.87 -2.30
C TRP A 288 -12.79 -31.56 -3.55
N ARG A 289 -14.12 -31.62 -3.47
CA ARG A 289 -15.00 -31.30 -4.61
C ARG A 289 -14.84 -29.87 -5.14
N ALA A 290 -14.45 -28.93 -4.28
CA ALA A 290 -14.24 -27.53 -4.66
C ALA A 290 -12.82 -27.26 -5.19
N THR A 291 -11.80 -27.93 -4.63
CA THR A 291 -10.39 -27.54 -4.82
C THR A 291 -9.53 -28.60 -5.52
N SER A 292 -9.89 -29.88 -5.40
CA SER A 292 -9.05 -31.03 -5.81
C SER A 292 -7.61 -30.98 -5.27
N HIS A 293 -7.41 -30.42 -4.08
CA HIS A 293 -6.09 -30.24 -3.49
C HIS A 293 -5.50 -31.58 -3.00
N PRO A 294 -4.28 -31.99 -3.43
CA PRO A 294 -3.69 -33.29 -3.08
C PRO A 294 -3.67 -33.58 -1.57
N ASP A 295 -3.24 -32.63 -0.74
CA ASP A 295 -3.18 -32.82 0.72
C ASP A 295 -4.53 -33.16 1.36
N ILE A 296 -5.64 -32.66 0.81
CA ILE A 296 -6.99 -32.99 1.28
C ILE A 296 -7.26 -34.47 1.05
N ALA A 297 -6.90 -35.01 -0.12
CA ALA A 297 -7.07 -36.42 -0.40
C ALA A 297 -6.09 -37.30 0.37
N THR A 298 -4.84 -36.87 0.54
CA THR A 298 -3.86 -37.55 1.38
C THR A 298 -4.35 -37.68 2.82
N LEU A 299 -4.90 -36.61 3.40
CA LEU A 299 -5.48 -36.66 4.75
C LEU A 299 -6.79 -37.46 4.77
N PHE A 300 -7.58 -37.44 3.70
CA PHE A 300 -8.80 -38.25 3.59
C PHE A 300 -8.49 -39.75 3.62
N ALA A 301 -7.47 -40.20 2.89
CA ALA A 301 -7.01 -41.59 2.89
C ALA A 301 -6.57 -42.04 4.30
N ASN A 302 -5.91 -41.14 5.03
CA ASN A 302 -5.31 -41.38 6.34
C ASN A 302 -6.20 -40.93 7.52
N SER A 303 -7.47 -40.57 7.27
CA SER A 303 -8.35 -40.02 8.31
C SER A 303 -8.66 -41.00 9.44
N VAL A 304 -8.52 -42.31 9.19
CA VAL A 304 -8.63 -43.38 10.18
C VAL A 304 -7.23 -43.94 10.42
N PRO A 305 -6.66 -43.82 11.63
CA PRO A 305 -5.37 -44.40 11.95
C PRO A 305 -5.36 -45.94 11.83
N GLY A 306 -4.24 -46.53 11.41
CA GLY A 306 -4.03 -47.99 11.42
C GLY A 306 -4.62 -48.78 10.25
N VAL A 307 -5.21 -48.12 9.25
CA VAL A 307 -5.80 -48.77 8.07
C VAL A 307 -4.74 -49.23 7.06
N SER A 308 -4.99 -50.37 6.42
CA SER A 308 -4.10 -50.94 5.39
C SER A 308 -4.07 -50.08 4.12
N ALA A 309 -3.02 -50.21 3.31
CA ALA A 309 -2.90 -49.47 2.04
C ALA A 309 -4.04 -49.80 1.05
N VAL A 310 -4.49 -51.06 1.02
CA VAL A 310 -5.63 -51.50 0.18
C VAL A 310 -6.93 -50.80 0.60
N GLU A 311 -7.17 -50.64 1.89
CA GLU A 311 -8.34 -49.88 2.36
C GLU A 311 -8.22 -48.38 2.05
N ARG A 312 -7.02 -47.81 2.14
CA ARG A 312 -6.78 -46.42 1.74
C ARG A 312 -7.08 -46.21 0.26
N LEU A 313 -6.61 -47.11 -0.60
CA LEU A 313 -6.95 -47.11 -2.03
C LEU A 313 -8.46 -47.16 -2.24
N LYS A 314 -9.16 -48.11 -1.61
CA LYS A 314 -10.63 -48.22 -1.72
C LYS A 314 -11.33 -46.90 -1.39
N ARG A 315 -10.93 -46.23 -0.30
CA ARG A 315 -11.48 -44.91 0.07
C ARG A 315 -11.19 -43.83 -0.96
N ILE A 316 -9.99 -43.83 -1.54
CA ILE A 316 -9.62 -42.86 -2.58
C ILE A 316 -10.41 -43.11 -3.86
N THR A 317 -10.63 -44.36 -4.25
CA THR A 317 -11.51 -44.71 -5.37
C THR A 317 -12.98 -44.31 -5.12
N GLU A 318 -13.43 -44.28 -3.86
CA GLU A 318 -14.75 -43.73 -3.50
C GLU A 318 -14.78 -42.19 -3.48
N LEU A 319 -13.62 -41.52 -3.44
CA LEU A 319 -13.49 -40.06 -3.46
C LEU A 319 -13.31 -39.52 -4.88
N ILE A 320 -12.61 -40.26 -5.74
CA ILE A 320 -12.19 -39.86 -7.08
C ILE A 320 -12.87 -40.75 -8.12
N ASP A 321 -13.61 -40.11 -9.03
CA ASP A 321 -14.24 -40.82 -10.16
C ASP A 321 -13.17 -41.41 -11.10
N THR A 322 -13.50 -42.52 -11.75
CA THR A 322 -12.64 -43.17 -12.75
C THR A 322 -13.27 -43.03 -14.14
N PRO A 323 -12.58 -42.46 -15.15
CA PRO A 323 -11.20 -41.95 -15.11
C PRO A 323 -11.06 -40.63 -14.31
N PRO A 324 -9.87 -40.34 -13.73
CA PRO A 324 -9.67 -39.14 -12.92
C PRO A 324 -9.94 -37.85 -13.71
N PRO A 325 -10.70 -36.89 -13.14
CA PRO A 325 -11.13 -35.69 -13.87
C PRO A 325 -10.03 -34.64 -14.08
N ASN A 326 -9.00 -34.64 -13.24
CA ASN A 326 -7.89 -33.69 -13.32
C ASN A 326 -6.56 -34.33 -12.90
N LYS A 327 -5.44 -33.66 -13.22
CA LYS A 327 -4.08 -34.16 -12.94
C LYS A 327 -3.87 -34.43 -11.45
N ALA A 328 -4.36 -33.55 -10.57
CA ALA A 328 -4.21 -33.73 -9.12
C ALA A 328 -4.89 -35.03 -8.65
N SER A 329 -6.11 -35.30 -9.14
CA SER A 329 -6.84 -36.54 -8.87
C SER A 329 -6.10 -37.77 -9.39
N ALA A 330 -5.52 -37.69 -10.59
CA ALA A 330 -4.72 -38.78 -11.16
C ALA A 330 -3.47 -39.08 -10.34
N LEU A 331 -2.74 -38.05 -9.89
CA LEU A 331 -1.56 -38.20 -9.04
C LEU A 331 -1.90 -38.85 -7.70
N VAL A 332 -3.00 -38.41 -7.06
CA VAL A 332 -3.48 -38.98 -5.79
C VAL A 332 -3.90 -40.43 -5.96
N LEU A 333 -4.69 -40.75 -6.99
CA LEU A 333 -5.13 -42.12 -7.24
C LEU A 333 -3.94 -43.03 -7.55
N ALA A 334 -2.99 -42.57 -8.36
CA ALA A 334 -1.79 -43.32 -8.69
C ALA A 334 -0.91 -43.59 -7.47
N ARG A 335 -0.68 -42.59 -6.61
CA ARG A 335 0.05 -42.79 -5.34
C ARG A 335 -0.67 -43.81 -4.45
N ALA A 336 -1.98 -43.71 -4.29
CA ALA A 336 -2.75 -44.67 -3.49
C ALA A 336 -2.70 -46.09 -4.07
N SER A 337 -2.71 -46.24 -5.40
CA SER A 337 -2.56 -47.53 -6.08
C SER A 337 -1.16 -48.12 -5.91
N ILE A 338 -0.10 -47.30 -6.01
CA ILE A 338 1.28 -47.71 -5.76
C ILE A 338 1.45 -48.21 -4.33
N ASP A 339 0.96 -47.46 -3.33
CA ASP A 339 1.03 -47.84 -1.92
C ASP A 339 0.34 -49.19 -1.64
N ALA A 340 -0.67 -49.53 -2.44
CA ALA A 340 -1.42 -50.79 -2.37
C ALA A 340 -0.87 -51.89 -3.30
N PHE A 341 0.26 -51.65 -3.97
CA PHE A 341 0.87 -52.54 -4.98
C PHE A 341 -0.02 -52.82 -6.20
N ASP A 342 -1.04 -51.99 -6.46
CA ASP A 342 -1.87 -52.04 -7.67
C ASP A 342 -1.21 -51.25 -8.81
N TRP A 343 -0.17 -51.85 -9.39
CA TRP A 343 0.61 -51.24 -10.45
C TRP A 343 -0.20 -50.95 -11.73
N VAL A 344 -1.18 -51.81 -12.03
CA VAL A 344 -2.03 -51.67 -13.22
C VAL A 344 -2.96 -50.46 -13.04
N GLY A 345 -3.63 -50.35 -11.89
CA GLY A 345 -4.46 -49.19 -11.57
C GLY A 345 -3.66 -47.89 -11.55
N ALA A 346 -2.45 -47.90 -10.98
CA ALA A 346 -1.57 -46.73 -10.96
C ALA A 346 -1.22 -46.23 -12.38
N ARG A 347 -0.86 -47.15 -13.27
CA ARG A 347 -0.54 -46.82 -14.67
C ARG A 347 -1.77 -46.31 -15.44
N GLN A 348 -2.93 -46.92 -15.21
CA GLN A 348 -4.19 -46.49 -15.83
C GLN A 348 -4.59 -45.08 -15.38
N ALA A 349 -4.43 -44.75 -14.10
CA ALA A 349 -4.71 -43.41 -13.57
C ALA A 349 -3.86 -42.31 -14.24
N LEU A 350 -2.59 -42.61 -14.57
CA LEU A 350 -1.65 -41.66 -15.20
C LEU A 350 -1.65 -41.69 -16.73
N ALA A 351 -2.43 -42.58 -17.37
CA ALA A 351 -2.37 -42.79 -18.82
C ALA A 351 -2.59 -41.49 -19.62
N GLY A 352 -3.53 -40.64 -19.19
CA GLY A 352 -3.82 -39.36 -19.83
C GLY A 352 -2.75 -38.28 -19.66
N TYR A 353 -1.81 -38.44 -18.72
CA TYR A 353 -0.83 -37.42 -18.34
C TYR A 353 0.63 -37.79 -18.63
N SER A 354 0.89 -38.98 -19.18
CA SER A 354 2.24 -39.54 -19.35
C SER A 354 2.92 -39.23 -20.70
N ASN A 355 2.16 -38.85 -21.74
CA ASN A 355 2.65 -38.81 -23.13
C ASN A 355 3.12 -37.44 -23.63
N ALA A 356 2.34 -36.37 -23.49
CA ALA A 356 2.59 -35.11 -24.22
C ALA A 356 3.62 -34.19 -23.55
N ASN A 357 3.58 -34.08 -22.21
CA ASN A 357 4.53 -33.34 -21.39
C ASN A 357 4.27 -33.66 -19.90
N PRO A 358 4.75 -34.80 -19.39
CA PRO A 358 4.46 -35.21 -18.01
C PRO A 358 5.11 -34.24 -17.03
N SER A 359 4.41 -33.92 -15.94
CA SER A 359 5.02 -33.16 -14.85
C SER A 359 6.04 -34.00 -14.09
N GLN A 360 6.84 -33.33 -13.26
CA GLN A 360 7.85 -33.99 -12.43
C GLN A 360 7.26 -35.13 -11.59
N ALA A 361 6.12 -34.91 -10.92
CA ALA A 361 5.43 -35.91 -10.13
C ALA A 361 4.95 -37.10 -10.96
N VAL A 362 4.42 -36.86 -12.17
CA VAL A 362 4.02 -37.96 -13.08
C VAL A 362 5.23 -38.81 -13.45
N CYS A 363 6.37 -38.18 -13.77
CA CYS A 363 7.59 -38.91 -14.10
C CYS A 363 8.11 -39.74 -12.92
N LEU A 364 8.09 -39.17 -11.70
CA LEU A 364 8.52 -39.87 -10.49
C LEU A 364 7.62 -41.08 -10.19
N LEU A 365 6.30 -40.93 -10.27
CA LEU A 365 5.37 -42.04 -10.06
C LEU A 365 5.50 -43.10 -11.17
N MET A 366 5.70 -42.71 -12.42
CA MET A 366 5.94 -43.67 -13.51
C MET A 366 7.24 -44.46 -13.29
N ALA A 367 8.31 -43.82 -12.80
CA ALA A 367 9.55 -44.51 -12.45
C ALA A 367 9.33 -45.58 -11.36
N GLU A 368 8.58 -45.23 -10.31
CA GLU A 368 8.21 -46.13 -9.21
C GLU A 368 7.35 -47.31 -9.72
N ILE A 369 6.43 -47.07 -10.66
CA ILE A 369 5.62 -48.12 -11.29
C ILE A 369 6.50 -49.08 -12.12
N GLU A 370 7.44 -48.58 -12.93
CA GLU A 370 8.31 -49.47 -13.74
C GLU A 370 9.22 -50.33 -12.87
N GLU A 371 9.76 -49.75 -11.79
CA GLU A 371 10.59 -50.48 -10.83
C GLU A 371 9.77 -51.53 -10.06
N GLY A 372 8.59 -51.16 -9.56
CA GLY A 372 7.74 -52.06 -8.77
C GLY A 372 7.04 -53.16 -9.57
N GLN A 373 6.58 -52.86 -10.79
CA GLN A 373 5.81 -53.81 -11.61
C GLN A 373 6.70 -54.78 -12.38
N SER A 374 7.75 -54.26 -13.03
CA SER A 374 8.56 -55.01 -14.01
C SER A 374 9.99 -55.25 -13.53
N GLY A 375 10.44 -54.56 -12.46
CA GLY A 375 11.84 -54.57 -12.04
C GLY A 375 12.78 -53.90 -13.05
N ASP A 376 12.24 -53.16 -14.03
CA ASP A 376 13.00 -52.59 -15.14
C ASP A 376 13.64 -51.25 -14.73
N LYS A 377 14.83 -51.37 -14.15
CA LYS A 377 15.63 -50.21 -13.72
C LYS A 377 16.03 -49.29 -14.86
N GLY A 378 16.10 -49.80 -16.10
CA GLY A 378 16.42 -49.01 -17.28
C GLY A 378 15.32 -47.99 -17.57
N LYS A 379 14.08 -48.46 -17.69
CA LYS A 379 12.91 -47.59 -17.89
C LYS A 379 12.67 -46.67 -16.71
N ALA A 380 12.85 -47.15 -15.47
CA ALA A 380 12.74 -46.29 -14.29
C ALA A 380 13.73 -45.12 -14.37
N ARG A 381 14.98 -45.40 -14.76
CA ARG A 381 16.01 -44.36 -14.93
C ARG A 381 15.71 -43.39 -16.07
N ASP A 382 15.11 -43.86 -17.16
CA ASP A 382 14.64 -42.99 -18.24
C ASP A 382 13.55 -42.03 -17.75
N TRP A 383 12.60 -42.50 -16.95
CA TRP A 383 11.59 -41.65 -16.32
C TRP A 383 12.19 -40.65 -15.33
N LEU A 384 13.16 -41.06 -14.52
CA LEU A 384 13.89 -40.15 -13.62
C LEU A 384 14.67 -39.07 -14.40
N ASN A 385 15.32 -39.44 -15.51
CA ASN A 385 16.00 -38.50 -16.39
C ASN A 385 15.02 -37.49 -17.01
N ARG A 386 13.81 -37.93 -17.36
CA ARG A 386 12.72 -37.05 -17.82
C ARG A 386 12.26 -36.11 -16.70
N ALA A 387 12.14 -36.60 -15.46
CA ALA A 387 11.70 -35.81 -14.30
C ALA A 387 12.59 -34.59 -14.03
N VAL A 388 13.90 -34.66 -14.34
CA VAL A 388 14.84 -33.54 -14.17
C VAL A 388 14.48 -32.35 -15.07
N ARG A 389 13.95 -32.61 -16.27
CA ARG A 389 13.58 -31.58 -17.26
C ARG A 389 12.07 -31.30 -17.30
N ALA A 390 11.29 -32.06 -16.54
CA ALA A 390 9.84 -31.97 -16.52
C ALA A 390 9.37 -30.66 -15.85
N PRO A 391 8.21 -30.11 -16.27
CA PRO A 391 7.57 -29.02 -15.55
C PRO A 391 7.31 -29.37 -14.09
N ARG A 392 7.54 -28.41 -13.19
CA ARG A 392 7.27 -28.57 -11.75
C ARG A 392 5.77 -28.73 -11.50
N ASP A 393 5.44 -29.40 -10.40
CA ASP A 393 4.07 -29.49 -9.93
C ASP A 393 3.70 -28.30 -9.03
N PRO A 394 2.39 -28.03 -8.84
CA PRO A 394 1.95 -26.99 -7.93
C PRO A 394 2.47 -27.22 -6.51
N VAL A 395 2.90 -26.14 -5.87
CA VAL A 395 3.34 -26.10 -4.47
C VAL A 395 2.94 -24.75 -3.88
N TRP A 396 2.83 -24.65 -2.55
CA TRP A 396 2.59 -23.36 -1.90
C TRP A 396 3.74 -22.41 -2.22
N THR A 397 3.42 -21.31 -2.90
CA THR A 397 4.42 -20.34 -3.37
C THR A 397 4.01 -18.92 -2.98
N ALA A 398 4.92 -18.17 -2.36
CA ALA A 398 4.78 -16.75 -2.06
C ALA A 398 6.09 -16.01 -2.37
N ASP A 399 6.00 -14.88 -3.07
CA ASP A 399 7.14 -13.98 -3.35
C ASP A 399 8.41 -14.67 -3.87
N GLY A 400 8.24 -15.72 -4.67
CA GLY A 400 9.36 -16.49 -5.22
C GLY A 400 10.04 -17.39 -4.19
N ILE A 401 9.35 -17.82 -3.13
CA ILE A 401 9.74 -18.87 -2.20
C ILE A 401 8.67 -19.97 -2.23
N THR A 402 9.09 -21.23 -2.20
CA THR A 402 8.19 -22.39 -2.10
C THR A 402 8.20 -22.95 -0.68
N ALA A 403 7.05 -23.41 -0.20
CA ALA A 403 6.87 -24.08 1.08
C ALA A 403 6.08 -25.38 0.89
N GLU A 404 6.37 -26.40 1.70
CA GLU A 404 5.61 -27.67 1.67
C GLU A 404 4.21 -27.50 2.26
N GLU A 405 4.11 -26.71 3.33
CA GLU A 405 2.85 -26.40 4.00
C GLU A 405 2.47 -24.93 3.78
N TRP A 406 1.18 -24.64 3.95
CA TRP A 406 0.70 -23.27 3.87
C TRP A 406 1.18 -22.45 5.08
N GLU A 407 1.66 -21.24 4.81
CA GLU A 407 1.97 -20.25 5.83
C GLU A 407 1.07 -19.01 5.65
N PRO A 408 0.65 -18.35 6.74
CA PRO A 408 -0.22 -17.17 6.67
C PRO A 408 0.48 -15.93 6.11
N LEU A 409 1.80 -15.81 6.30
CA LEU A 409 2.61 -14.65 5.92
C LEU A 409 3.72 -15.05 4.97
N SER A 410 4.03 -14.18 4.02
CA SER A 410 5.27 -14.31 3.25
C SER A 410 6.50 -14.06 4.14
N PRO A 411 7.53 -14.92 4.10
CA PRO A 411 8.79 -14.69 4.81
C PRO A 411 9.60 -13.51 4.24
N VAL A 412 9.35 -13.10 2.99
CA VAL A 412 10.12 -12.04 2.31
C VAL A 412 9.48 -10.68 2.58
N THR A 413 8.18 -10.59 2.33
CA THR A 413 7.46 -9.30 2.39
C THR A 413 6.70 -9.10 3.70
N GLY A 414 6.46 -10.16 4.47
CA GLY A 414 5.57 -10.13 5.63
C GLY A 414 4.10 -9.98 5.28
N LYS A 415 3.73 -10.05 3.99
CA LYS A 415 2.36 -9.86 3.53
C LYS A 415 1.47 -11.06 3.89
N LEU A 416 0.28 -10.78 4.41
CA LEU A 416 -0.76 -11.78 4.71
C LEU A 416 -1.40 -12.35 3.43
N ASP A 417 -1.75 -13.64 3.48
CA ASP A 417 -2.44 -14.37 2.39
C ASP A 417 -1.65 -14.32 1.07
N ALA A 418 -0.31 -14.35 1.16
CA ALA A 418 0.59 -14.31 0.01
C ALA A 418 0.86 -15.70 -0.60
N PHE A 419 0.68 -16.77 0.18
CA PHE A 419 0.89 -18.14 -0.28
C PHE A 419 -0.27 -18.64 -1.13
N GLU A 420 0.03 -18.98 -2.38
CA GLU A 420 -0.91 -19.54 -3.34
C GLU A 420 -0.45 -20.92 -3.82
N TRP A 421 -1.40 -21.81 -4.06
CA TRP A 421 -1.13 -23.14 -4.62
C TRP A 421 -1.00 -23.05 -6.15
N ARG A 422 0.23 -22.99 -6.66
CA ARG A 422 0.49 -22.83 -8.09
C ARG A 422 1.83 -23.43 -8.52
N VAL A 423 2.02 -23.61 -9.82
CA VAL A 423 3.30 -24.05 -10.38
C VAL A 423 4.33 -22.91 -10.23
N PRO A 424 5.49 -23.16 -9.60
CA PRO A 424 6.51 -22.14 -9.42
C PRO A 424 7.16 -21.79 -10.76
N THR A 425 7.31 -20.49 -11.04
CA THR A 425 7.82 -19.97 -12.32
C THR A 425 9.33 -19.77 -12.37
N SER A 426 10.05 -19.99 -11.26
CA SER A 426 11.49 -19.74 -11.16
C SER A 426 12.20 -20.87 -10.39
N ALA A 427 13.49 -21.08 -10.65
CA ALA A 427 14.35 -21.91 -9.82
C ALA A 427 14.53 -21.20 -8.48
N VAL A 428 13.88 -21.71 -7.43
CA VAL A 428 13.68 -20.99 -6.16
C VAL A 428 14.20 -21.84 -5.01
N ALA A 429 14.83 -21.18 -4.03
CA ALA A 429 15.28 -21.78 -2.79
C ALA A 429 14.10 -22.41 -2.03
N THR A 430 14.19 -23.71 -1.75
CA THR A 430 13.24 -24.45 -0.93
C THR A 430 13.53 -24.16 0.54
N ARG A 431 12.54 -23.69 1.31
CA ARG A 431 12.63 -23.77 2.78
C ARG A 431 12.25 -25.19 3.20
N THR A 432 13.22 -25.94 3.69
CA THR A 432 12.93 -27.15 4.46
C THR A 432 12.55 -26.70 5.87
N SER A 433 11.39 -27.11 6.35
CA SER A 433 10.92 -26.83 7.71
C SER A 433 11.85 -27.50 8.72
N ALA A 434 12.89 -26.79 9.15
CA ALA A 434 13.72 -27.20 10.28
C ALA A 434 13.14 -26.57 11.56
N SER A 435 12.89 -27.45 12.51
CA SER A 435 12.48 -27.20 13.89
C SER A 435 13.27 -26.09 14.58
N THR A 436 12.58 -25.39 15.49
CA THR A 436 13.02 -24.45 16.53
C THR A 436 14.54 -24.21 16.62
N PRO A 437 15.04 -22.98 16.45
CA PRO A 437 16.46 -22.71 16.63
C PRO A 437 16.79 -22.84 18.11
N THR A 438 17.39 -23.97 18.49
CA THR A 438 18.24 -24.02 19.67
C THR A 438 19.48 -23.22 19.31
N LEU A 439 19.66 -22.08 19.97
CA LEU A 439 20.90 -21.31 19.96
C LEU A 439 22.01 -22.23 20.50
N SER A 440 22.81 -22.79 19.60
CA SER A 440 24.08 -23.40 19.93
C SER A 440 25.17 -22.47 19.42
N ASP A 441 25.78 -21.73 20.34
CA ASP A 441 27.02 -21.02 20.10
C ASP A 441 28.10 -22.02 19.71
N GLY A 442 28.46 -22.02 18.43
CA GLY A 442 29.54 -22.82 17.86
C GLY A 442 30.45 -21.94 17.04
N VAL A 443 31.42 -21.31 17.70
CA VAL A 443 32.56 -20.65 17.06
C VAL A 443 33.27 -21.65 16.13
N PRO A 444 33.49 -21.35 14.84
CA PRO A 444 34.27 -22.24 13.98
C PRO A 444 35.75 -22.18 14.38
N PRO A 445 36.45 -23.32 14.48
CA PRO A 445 37.87 -23.34 14.82
C PRO A 445 38.70 -22.73 13.69
N ALA A 446 39.60 -21.81 14.04
CA ALA A 446 40.56 -21.20 13.14
C ALA A 446 41.51 -22.26 12.55
N ALA A 447 41.68 -22.24 11.23
CA ALA A 447 42.66 -23.04 10.52
C ALA A 447 44.09 -22.60 10.88
N PRO A 448 45.05 -23.53 11.07
CA PRO A 448 46.43 -23.18 11.41
C PRO A 448 47.19 -22.64 10.17
N ALA A 449 47.91 -21.54 10.38
CA ALA A 449 48.78 -20.91 9.38
C ALA A 449 50.01 -21.77 9.05
N GLU A 450 50.34 -21.90 7.77
CA GLU A 450 51.61 -22.45 7.28
C GLU A 450 52.77 -21.45 7.52
N PRO A 451 53.98 -21.92 7.85
CA PRO A 451 55.13 -21.05 8.08
C PRO A 451 55.79 -20.60 6.76
N GLU A 452 56.06 -19.30 6.65
CA GLU A 452 56.84 -18.66 5.58
C GLU A 452 58.26 -19.23 5.47
N LYS A 453 58.70 -19.51 4.23
CA LYS A 453 60.10 -19.80 3.87
C LYS A 453 60.90 -18.47 3.78
N PRO A 454 62.12 -18.40 4.32
CA PRO A 454 62.98 -17.22 4.17
C PRO A 454 63.62 -17.16 2.77
N LEU A 455 63.51 -16.01 2.12
CA LEU A 455 64.17 -15.65 0.87
C LEU A 455 65.58 -15.09 1.14
N GLY A 456 66.58 -15.63 0.44
CA GLY A 456 67.66 -14.86 -0.18
C GLY A 456 68.92 -14.58 0.65
N GLY A 457 69.99 -15.35 0.38
CA GLY A 457 71.38 -14.99 0.67
C GLY A 457 71.98 -13.98 -0.35
N PRO A 458 73.23 -13.53 -0.13
CA PRO A 458 73.68 -12.16 -0.41
C PRO A 458 74.26 -11.93 -1.83
N LEU A 459 74.04 -10.72 -2.35
CA LEU A 459 74.62 -10.20 -3.58
C LEU A 459 76.08 -9.75 -3.36
N ALA A 460 76.99 -10.36 -4.11
CA ALA A 460 78.36 -9.88 -4.31
C ALA A 460 78.39 -8.78 -5.39
N LEU A 461 79.14 -7.71 -5.14
CA LEU A 461 79.48 -6.65 -6.10
C LEU A 461 80.90 -6.88 -6.61
N PRO A 462 81.19 -6.66 -7.91
CA PRO A 462 82.56 -6.62 -8.42
C PRO A 462 83.17 -5.20 -8.34
N GLU A 463 84.50 -5.18 -8.31
CA GLU A 463 85.40 -4.04 -8.20
C GLU A 463 85.26 -3.00 -9.35
N ALA A 464 85.32 -1.71 -8.98
CA ALA A 464 86.26 -0.69 -9.46
C ALA A 464 85.96 0.66 -8.80
#